data_AF-A0A7C6VKT6-F1
#
_entry.id   AF-A0A7C6VKT6-F1
#
_cell.length_a   1.000
_cell.length_b   1.000
_cell.length_c   1.000
_cell.angle_alpha   90.00
_cell.angle_beta   90.00
_cell.angle_gamma   90.00
#
_symmetry.space_group_name_H-M   'P 1'
#
loop_
_entity.id
_entity.type
_entity.pdbx_description
1 polymer ?
#
loop_
_entity_poly.entity_id
_entity_poly.type
_entity_poly.pdbx_seq_one_letter_code
_entity_poly.pdbx_strand_id
1 'polypeptide(L)'
;GLRHTSLFAAVFEEGLTQHLNAKQLQGVQEFAAYINRLQYRAPREPAAQLLEDLLGAIRYEAWLFEHCDTREAESKWSNVRDFVGWLGRKGEEDGKNLLELTQTIALLSMLDKEDPDFDGVQMATLHASKGLEFPHVFLVGVEEGLLPHQSSIDEDKVEEERRLMYVGITRAQRSLNLTWCERRKSGKEFRSCEPSRFIAEMGGDIKMNDRKTAQPVSKEEGKARLANLMAMFENRDGKA
;
A
#
# COMPACT_ATOMS: atom_id res chain seq x y z
N GLY A 1 4.13 -38.13 11.86
CA GLY A 1 5.17 -38.59 12.80
C GLY A 1 4.61 -39.65 13.72
N LEU A 2 5.48 -40.34 14.49
CA LEU A 2 5.16 -41.51 15.33
C LEU A 2 3.97 -41.33 16.29
N ARG A 3 3.66 -40.09 16.68
CA ARG A 3 2.62 -39.76 17.67
C ARG A 3 1.40 -39.03 17.11
N HIS A 4 1.34 -38.82 15.78
CA HIS A 4 0.24 -38.11 15.11
C HIS A 4 -0.11 -36.71 15.66
N THR A 5 0.78 -36.06 16.43
CA THR A 5 0.63 -34.67 16.89
C THR A 5 1.38 -33.69 15.98
N SER A 6 1.01 -32.41 16.02
CA SER A 6 1.75 -31.37 15.31
C SER A 6 3.13 -31.18 15.94
N LEU A 7 4.11 -30.75 15.15
CA LEU A 7 5.46 -30.45 15.67
C LEU A 7 5.41 -29.42 16.80
N PHE A 8 4.53 -28.43 16.71
CA PHE A 8 4.35 -27.42 17.73
C PHE A 8 3.82 -28.01 19.05
N ALA A 9 2.84 -28.91 18.99
CA ALA A 9 2.34 -29.60 20.18
C ALA A 9 3.43 -30.49 20.81
N ALA A 10 4.21 -31.18 19.97
CA ALA A 10 5.29 -32.05 20.42
C ALA A 10 6.41 -31.31 21.18
N VAL A 11 6.57 -29.98 21.01
CA VAL A 11 7.53 -29.16 21.76
C VAL A 11 7.32 -29.23 23.27
N PHE A 12 6.07 -29.40 23.71
CA PHE A 12 5.71 -29.40 25.12
C PHE A 12 5.62 -30.81 25.74
N GLU A 13 5.94 -31.85 24.97
CA GLU A 13 5.90 -33.22 25.46
C GLU A 13 7.24 -33.65 26.04
N GLU A 14 7.22 -34.38 27.16
CA GLU A 14 8.43 -34.88 27.84
C GLU A 14 9.30 -35.74 26.93
N GLY A 15 8.70 -36.52 26.02
CA GLY A 15 9.41 -37.39 25.09
C GLY A 15 10.36 -36.65 24.13
N LEU A 16 10.19 -35.35 23.91
CA LEU A 16 11.08 -34.58 23.05
C LEU A 16 12.51 -34.47 23.63
N THR A 17 12.63 -34.50 24.96
CA THR A 17 13.92 -34.43 25.67
C THR A 17 14.85 -35.61 25.33
N GLN A 18 14.29 -36.73 24.85
CA GLN A 18 15.06 -37.91 24.45
C GLN A 18 15.62 -37.81 23.02
N HIS A 19 15.15 -36.84 22.22
CA HIS A 19 15.50 -36.71 20.81
C HIS A 19 16.33 -35.46 20.47
N LEU A 20 16.33 -34.45 21.35
CA LEU A 20 17.06 -33.20 21.17
C LEU A 20 18.07 -32.99 22.29
N ASN A 21 19.22 -32.39 21.96
CA ASN A 21 20.14 -31.93 23.00
C ASN A 21 19.58 -30.70 23.73
N ALA A 22 20.15 -30.36 24.90
CA ALA A 22 19.65 -29.28 25.75
C ALA A 22 19.55 -27.92 25.02
N LYS A 23 20.53 -27.57 24.17
CA LYS A 23 20.54 -26.32 23.42
C LYS A 23 19.42 -26.26 22.37
N GLN A 24 19.23 -27.36 21.63
CA GLN A 24 18.17 -27.47 20.63
C GLN A 24 16.79 -27.44 21.28
N LEU A 25 16.63 -28.19 22.38
CA LEU A 25 15.39 -28.25 23.16
C LEU A 25 15.01 -26.86 23.68
N GLN A 26 15.97 -26.14 24.28
CA GLN A 26 15.76 -24.79 24.77
C GLN A 26 15.29 -23.86 23.64
N GLY A 27 15.96 -23.87 22.50
CA GLY A 27 15.60 -23.00 21.37
C GLY A 27 14.18 -23.24 20.85
N VAL A 28 13.76 -24.50 20.69
CA VAL A 28 12.39 -24.80 20.23
C VAL A 28 11.34 -24.49 21.28
N GLN A 29 11.64 -24.70 22.56
CA GLN A 29 10.73 -24.38 23.66
C GLN A 29 10.55 -22.87 23.85
N GLU A 30 11.64 -22.10 23.75
CA GLU A 30 11.59 -20.64 23.79
C GLU A 30 10.73 -20.09 22.65
N PHE A 31 10.93 -20.60 21.43
CA PHE A 31 10.10 -20.26 20.28
C PHE A 31 8.62 -20.61 20.50
N ALA A 32 8.31 -21.84 20.90
CA ALA A 32 6.92 -22.27 21.06
C ALA A 32 6.23 -21.51 22.20
N ALA A 33 6.93 -21.26 23.32
CA ALA A 33 6.42 -20.43 24.40
C ALA A 33 6.17 -18.99 23.94
N TYR A 34 7.04 -18.44 23.09
CA TYR A 34 6.85 -17.13 22.50
C TYR A 34 5.59 -17.05 21.62
N ILE A 35 5.40 -18.03 20.72
CA ILE A 35 4.20 -18.11 19.88
C ILE A 35 2.92 -18.26 20.72
N ASN A 36 2.93 -19.10 21.76
CA ASN A 36 1.78 -19.23 22.66
C ASN A 36 1.45 -17.92 23.38
N ARG A 37 2.47 -17.17 23.82
CA ARG A 37 2.26 -15.84 24.41
C ARG A 37 1.64 -14.88 23.39
N LEU A 38 2.13 -14.85 22.16
CA LEU A 38 1.53 -14.02 21.11
C LEU A 38 0.09 -14.42 20.82
N GLN A 39 -0.21 -15.71 20.69
CA GLN A 39 -1.57 -16.21 20.46
C GLN A 39 -2.52 -15.81 21.59
N TYR A 40 -2.06 -15.88 22.84
CA TYR A 40 -2.85 -15.45 23.99
C TYR A 40 -3.15 -13.95 23.98
N ARG A 41 -2.17 -13.13 23.58
CA ARG A 41 -2.29 -11.66 23.53
C ARG A 41 -3.08 -11.18 22.31
N ALA A 42 -3.06 -11.92 21.20
CA ALA A 42 -3.63 -11.52 19.91
C ALA A 42 -5.10 -11.05 19.92
N PRO A 43 -6.02 -11.68 20.68
CA PRO A 43 -7.40 -11.19 20.80
C PRO A 43 -7.61 -10.14 21.91
N ARG A 44 -6.58 -9.80 22.69
CA ARG A 44 -6.70 -8.99 23.92
C ARG A 44 -6.02 -7.63 23.85
N GLU A 45 -5.09 -7.46 22.92
CA GLU A 45 -4.25 -6.28 22.84
C GLU A 45 -4.33 -5.66 21.44
N PRO A 46 -4.03 -4.35 21.31
CA PRO A 46 -4.01 -3.67 20.03
C PRO A 46 -3.04 -4.33 19.03
N ALA A 47 -3.47 -4.44 17.77
CA ALA A 47 -2.69 -5.11 16.72
C ALA A 47 -1.31 -4.47 16.51
N ALA A 48 -1.21 -3.14 16.54
CA ALA A 48 0.06 -2.44 16.40
C ALA A 48 1.05 -2.82 17.50
N GLN A 49 0.62 -2.85 18.77
CA GLN A 49 1.50 -3.21 19.88
C GLN A 49 2.05 -4.63 19.72
N LEU A 50 1.21 -5.60 19.36
CA LEU A 50 1.67 -6.97 19.14
C LEU A 50 2.66 -7.09 17.99
N LEU A 51 2.41 -6.38 16.89
CA LEU A 51 3.26 -6.43 15.71
C LEU A 51 4.62 -5.77 15.98
N GLU A 52 4.65 -4.66 16.71
CA GLU A 52 5.90 -4.02 17.15
C GLU A 52 6.73 -4.97 18.04
N ASP A 53 6.09 -5.62 19.01
CA ASP A 53 6.74 -6.61 19.87
C ASP A 53 7.26 -7.82 19.08
N LEU A 54 6.53 -8.26 18.06
CA LEU A 54 6.94 -9.33 17.16
C LEU A 54 8.15 -8.95 16.32
N LEU A 55 8.10 -7.79 15.66
CA LEU A 55 9.18 -7.28 14.82
C LEU A 55 10.47 -7.05 15.63
N GLY A 56 10.33 -6.54 16.85
CA GLY A 56 11.44 -6.38 17.79
C GLY A 56 12.03 -7.72 18.22
N ALA A 57 11.19 -8.70 18.58
CA ALA A 57 11.64 -10.02 19.04
C ALA A 57 12.37 -10.81 17.95
N ILE A 58 11.90 -10.75 16.71
CA ILE A 58 12.58 -11.42 15.57
C ILE A 58 13.70 -10.56 14.97
N ARG A 59 13.93 -9.35 15.50
CA ARG A 59 14.91 -8.37 15.00
C ARG A 59 14.80 -8.13 13.49
N TYR A 60 13.58 -7.98 12.97
CA TYR A 60 13.34 -7.97 11.53
C TYR A 60 14.06 -6.83 10.80
N GLU A 61 14.10 -5.64 11.42
CA GLU A 61 14.83 -4.49 10.88
C GLU A 61 16.32 -4.79 10.72
N ALA A 62 16.98 -5.24 11.80
CA ALA A 62 18.39 -5.59 11.74
C ALA A 62 18.65 -6.69 10.70
N TRP A 63 17.76 -7.70 10.63
CA TRP A 63 17.85 -8.75 9.62
C TRP A 63 17.80 -8.19 8.19
N LEU A 64 16.92 -7.21 7.90
CA LEU A 64 16.87 -6.55 6.59
C LEU A 64 18.19 -5.83 6.26
N PHE A 65 18.74 -5.06 7.20
CA PHE A 65 20.00 -4.32 6.99
C PHE A 65 21.24 -5.22 6.94
N GLU A 66 21.18 -6.43 7.52
CA GLU A 66 22.24 -7.43 7.43
C GLU A 66 22.23 -8.21 6.11
N HIS A 67 21.08 -8.29 5.42
CA HIS A 67 20.89 -9.18 4.26
C HIS A 67 20.51 -8.48 2.94
N CYS A 68 20.08 -7.23 2.99
CA CYS A 68 19.76 -6.41 1.80
C CYS A 68 20.75 -5.25 1.69
N ASP A 69 20.84 -4.64 0.51
CA ASP A 69 21.52 -3.35 0.40
C ASP A 69 20.74 -2.25 1.16
N THR A 70 21.42 -1.16 1.53
CA THR A 70 20.85 -0.13 2.42
C THR A 70 19.55 0.46 1.88
N ARG A 71 19.50 0.74 0.58
CA ARG A 71 18.32 1.37 -0.05
C ARG A 71 17.14 0.40 -0.11
N GLU A 72 17.39 -0.87 -0.44
CA GLU A 72 16.36 -1.91 -0.41
C GLU A 72 15.87 -2.16 1.01
N ALA A 73 16.77 -2.23 1.99
CA ALA A 73 16.43 -2.41 3.41
C ALA A 73 15.55 -1.27 3.93
N GLU A 74 15.92 -0.01 3.66
CA GLU A 74 15.12 1.17 4.02
C GLU A 74 13.73 1.14 3.39
N SER A 75 13.63 0.80 2.10
CA SER A 75 12.35 0.70 1.40
C SER A 75 11.47 -0.42 1.99
N LYS A 76 12.01 -1.62 2.20
CA LYS A 76 11.29 -2.74 2.81
C LYS A 76 10.84 -2.42 4.22
N TRP A 77 11.71 -1.78 5.02
CA TRP A 77 11.38 -1.41 6.38
C TRP A 77 10.29 -0.34 6.42
N SER A 78 10.34 0.68 5.56
CA SER A 78 9.27 1.67 5.42
C SER A 78 7.92 1.00 5.14
N ASN A 79 7.88 0.04 4.23
CA ASN A 79 6.65 -0.69 3.92
C ASN A 79 6.10 -1.46 5.15
N VAL A 80 6.98 -2.09 5.93
CA VAL A 80 6.59 -2.78 7.18
C VAL A 80 6.04 -1.78 8.21
N ARG A 81 6.71 -0.64 8.40
CA ARG A 81 6.26 0.42 9.32
C ARG A 81 4.90 0.97 8.92
N ASP A 82 4.72 1.23 7.62
CA ASP A 82 3.45 1.74 7.08
C ASP A 82 2.32 0.71 7.25
N PHE A 83 2.61 -0.56 7.00
CA PHE A 83 1.66 -1.65 7.20
C PHE A 83 1.23 -1.79 8.66
N VAL A 84 2.18 -1.81 9.60
CA VAL A 84 1.88 -1.86 11.04
C VAL A 84 1.09 -0.64 11.48
N GLY A 85 1.49 0.55 11.03
CA GLY A 85 0.78 1.79 11.34
C GLY A 85 -0.63 1.83 10.78
N TRP A 86 -0.84 1.33 9.56
CA TRP A 86 -2.17 1.19 8.96
C TRP A 86 -3.03 0.19 9.72
N LEU A 87 -2.50 -0.99 10.05
CA LEU A 87 -3.22 -2.01 10.83
C LEU A 87 -3.60 -1.49 12.22
N GLY A 88 -2.72 -0.74 12.87
CA GLY A 88 -3.00 -0.10 14.16
C GLY A 88 -4.21 0.83 14.08
N ARG A 89 -4.18 1.79 13.14
CA ARG A 89 -5.30 2.73 12.94
C ARG A 89 -6.59 2.00 12.57
N LYS A 90 -6.51 1.03 11.65
CA LYS A 90 -7.68 0.26 11.20
C LYS A 90 -8.27 -0.58 12.33
N GLY A 91 -7.44 -1.16 13.18
CA GLY A 91 -7.86 -1.88 14.38
C GLY A 91 -8.55 -0.99 15.40
N GLU A 92 -8.02 0.21 15.64
CA GLU A 92 -8.66 1.21 16.51
C GLU A 92 -9.99 1.71 15.95
N GLU A 93 -10.04 2.05 14.66
CA GLU A 93 -11.24 2.55 13.97
C GLU A 93 -12.38 1.52 13.93
N ASP A 94 -12.05 0.26 13.59
CA ASP A 94 -13.04 -0.81 13.45
C ASP A 94 -13.31 -1.56 14.77
N GLY A 95 -12.57 -1.26 15.85
CA GLY A 95 -12.62 -2.01 17.11
C GLY A 95 -12.16 -3.46 16.97
N LYS A 96 -11.21 -3.73 16.06
CA LYS A 96 -10.74 -5.08 15.70
C LYS A 96 -9.37 -5.41 16.27
N ASN A 97 -9.20 -6.64 16.72
CA ASN A 97 -7.90 -7.19 17.12
C ASN A 97 -7.11 -7.76 15.92
N LEU A 98 -5.88 -8.22 16.16
CA LEU A 98 -5.00 -8.72 15.10
C LEU A 98 -5.61 -9.89 14.31
N LEU A 99 -6.31 -10.82 14.97
CA LEU A 99 -6.91 -11.98 14.30
C LEU A 99 -8.02 -11.52 13.34
N GLU A 100 -8.90 -10.63 13.78
CA GLU A 100 -10.00 -10.10 12.96
C GLU A 100 -9.49 -9.28 11.77
N LEU A 101 -8.42 -8.51 11.98
CA LEU A 101 -7.75 -7.77 10.89
C LEU A 101 -7.12 -8.72 9.88
N THR A 102 -6.44 -9.78 10.32
CA THR A 102 -5.87 -10.78 9.38
C THR A 102 -6.94 -11.48 8.55
N GLN A 103 -8.10 -11.77 9.11
CA GLN A 103 -9.25 -12.29 8.36
C GLN A 103 -9.76 -11.28 7.33
N THR A 104 -9.86 -10.00 7.72
CA THR A 104 -10.25 -8.91 6.81
C THR A 104 -9.29 -8.80 5.63
N ILE A 105 -7.97 -8.83 5.89
CA ILE A 105 -6.95 -8.79 4.82
C ILE A 105 -7.02 -10.03 3.93
N ALA A 106 -7.18 -11.23 4.51
CA ALA A 106 -7.27 -12.46 3.74
C ALA A 106 -8.44 -12.43 2.75
N LEU A 107 -9.59 -11.88 3.15
CA LEU A 107 -10.74 -11.69 2.28
C LEU A 107 -10.47 -10.69 1.16
N LEU A 108 -9.87 -9.53 1.47
CA LEU A 108 -9.49 -8.54 0.47
C LEU A 108 -8.52 -9.12 -0.58
N SER A 109 -7.49 -9.84 -0.12
CA SER A 109 -6.50 -10.47 -1.01
C SER A 109 -7.09 -11.58 -1.88
N MET A 110 -8.20 -12.22 -1.47
CA MET A 110 -8.91 -13.18 -2.31
C MET A 110 -9.72 -12.51 -3.42
N LEU A 111 -10.24 -11.30 -3.16
CA LEU A 111 -10.99 -10.50 -4.14
C LEU A 111 -10.07 -9.88 -5.21
N ASP A 112 -8.80 -9.62 -4.87
CA ASP A 112 -7.78 -9.08 -5.79
C ASP A 112 -7.23 -10.11 -6.80
N LYS A 113 -7.71 -11.36 -6.80
CA LYS A 113 -7.26 -12.35 -7.79
C LYS A 113 -7.83 -12.01 -9.16
N GLU A 114 -6.89 -11.85 -10.11
CA GLU A 114 -7.06 -11.49 -11.53
C GLU A 114 -8.24 -12.20 -12.20
N ASP A 115 -9.39 -11.54 -12.16
CA ASP A 115 -10.49 -11.82 -13.06
C ASP A 115 -10.18 -11.12 -14.40
N PRO A 116 -9.94 -11.85 -15.50
CA PRO A 116 -9.71 -11.23 -16.81
C PRO A 116 -10.92 -10.40 -17.29
N ASP A 117 -12.10 -10.60 -16.70
CA ASP A 117 -13.33 -9.85 -16.96
C ASP A 117 -13.60 -8.77 -15.88
N PHE A 118 -12.57 -8.34 -15.12
CA PHE A 118 -12.72 -7.32 -14.08
C PHE A 118 -13.22 -5.98 -14.65
N ASP A 119 -14.52 -5.72 -14.52
CA ASP A 119 -15.15 -4.44 -14.80
C ASP A 119 -14.90 -3.44 -13.66
N GLY A 120 -13.69 -2.88 -13.65
CA GLY A 120 -13.29 -1.93 -12.62
C GLY A 120 -12.14 -1.02 -13.02
N VAL A 121 -11.78 -0.11 -12.12
CA VAL A 121 -10.67 0.83 -12.33
C VAL A 121 -9.35 0.13 -12.04
N GLN A 122 -8.48 0.07 -13.04
CA GLN A 122 -7.13 -0.46 -12.86
C GLN A 122 -6.21 0.60 -12.25
N MET A 123 -5.64 0.28 -11.10
CA MET A 123 -4.63 1.09 -10.42
C MET A 123 -3.27 0.40 -10.52
N ALA A 124 -2.28 1.10 -11.07
CA ALA A 124 -0.93 0.58 -11.24
C ALA A 124 0.10 1.70 -10.98
N THR A 125 1.32 1.30 -10.65
CA THR A 125 2.45 2.24 -10.64
C THR A 125 2.83 2.61 -12.08
N LEU A 126 3.46 3.78 -12.28
CA LEU A 126 3.95 4.19 -13.61
C LEU A 126 4.84 3.12 -14.26
N HIS A 127 5.71 2.48 -13.48
CA HIS A 127 6.57 1.39 -13.96
C HIS A 127 5.77 0.17 -14.44
N ALA A 128 4.74 -0.24 -13.68
CA ALA A 128 3.89 -1.37 -14.04
C ALA A 128 3.00 -1.09 -15.26
N SER A 129 2.78 0.18 -15.61
CA SER A 129 1.99 0.55 -16.79
C SER A 129 2.70 0.35 -18.13
N LYS A 130 4.02 0.07 -18.12
CA LYS A 130 4.82 -0.04 -19.34
C LYS A 130 4.29 -1.15 -20.26
N GLY A 131 3.99 -0.79 -21.51
CA GLY A 131 3.46 -1.73 -22.50
C GLY A 131 1.93 -1.89 -22.46
N LEU A 132 1.26 -1.29 -21.48
CA LEU A 132 -0.20 -1.22 -21.41
C LEU A 132 -0.70 0.09 -22.03
N GLU A 133 -1.95 0.12 -22.48
CA GLU A 133 -2.63 1.31 -22.96
C GLU A 133 -4.07 1.32 -22.49
N PHE A 134 -4.58 2.50 -22.16
CA PHE A 134 -5.92 2.67 -21.61
C PHE A 134 -6.67 3.81 -22.32
N PRO A 135 -7.99 3.69 -22.54
CA PRO A 135 -8.79 4.78 -23.11
C PRO A 135 -8.65 6.09 -22.32
N HIS A 136 -8.68 6.00 -20.99
CA HIS A 136 -8.62 7.14 -20.09
C HIS A 136 -7.59 6.88 -18.99
N VAL A 137 -6.65 7.81 -18.79
CA VAL A 137 -5.59 7.69 -17.78
C VAL A 137 -5.66 8.87 -16.80
N PHE A 138 -5.49 8.56 -15.53
CA PHE A 138 -5.32 9.53 -14.45
C PHE A 138 -3.93 9.34 -13.86
N LEU A 139 -3.02 10.29 -14.10
CA LEU A 139 -1.75 10.36 -13.38
C LEU A 139 -1.95 11.21 -12.14
N VAL A 140 -1.84 10.55 -10.98
CA VAL A 140 -2.13 11.15 -9.68
C VAL A 140 -0.85 11.46 -8.93
N GLY A 141 -0.83 12.59 -8.21
CA GLY A 141 0.33 13.01 -7.43
C GLY A 141 1.51 13.50 -8.29
N VAL A 142 1.22 14.23 -9.37
CA VAL A 142 2.23 14.80 -10.27
C VAL A 142 2.83 16.06 -9.61
N GLU A 143 3.65 15.83 -8.59
CA GLU A 143 4.19 16.83 -7.64
C GLU A 143 5.72 16.77 -7.57
N GLU A 144 6.37 17.91 -7.29
CA GLU A 144 7.80 17.91 -6.94
C GLU A 144 8.05 17.05 -5.69
N GLY A 145 9.13 16.25 -5.74
CA GLY A 145 9.50 15.30 -4.70
C GLY A 145 8.73 13.97 -4.75
N LEU A 146 7.70 13.84 -5.58
CA LEU A 146 7.03 12.56 -5.89
C LEU A 146 7.27 12.11 -7.34
N LEU A 147 7.10 13.02 -8.30
CA LEU A 147 7.43 12.83 -9.71
C LEU A 147 7.86 14.18 -10.31
N PRO A 148 9.16 14.49 -10.36
CA PRO A 148 10.29 13.61 -10.07
C PRO A 148 10.43 13.26 -8.58
N HIS A 149 10.82 12.01 -8.28
CA HIS A 149 11.10 11.59 -6.91
C HIS A 149 12.26 12.38 -6.29
N GLN A 150 12.17 12.72 -5.00
CA GLN A 150 13.16 13.55 -4.30
C GLN A 150 14.60 13.04 -4.45
N SER A 151 14.82 11.73 -4.30
CA SER A 151 16.17 11.14 -4.48
C SER A 151 16.72 11.36 -5.89
N SER A 152 15.86 11.33 -6.91
CA SER A 152 16.27 11.54 -8.30
C SER A 152 16.60 13.03 -8.55
N ILE A 153 15.98 13.94 -7.80
CA ILE A 153 16.35 15.37 -7.79
C ILE A 153 17.73 15.54 -7.13
N ASP A 154 17.92 14.96 -5.95
CA ASP A 154 19.15 15.11 -5.16
C ASP A 154 20.37 14.48 -5.85
N GLU A 155 20.16 13.37 -6.58
CA GLU A 155 21.19 12.67 -7.36
C GLU A 155 21.40 13.24 -8.78
N ASP A 156 20.70 14.32 -9.16
CA ASP A 156 20.70 14.90 -10.52
C ASP A 156 20.36 13.88 -11.64
N LYS A 157 19.41 12.99 -11.34
CA LYS A 157 18.90 11.93 -12.23
C LYS A 157 17.47 12.19 -12.73
N VAL A 158 17.07 13.47 -12.78
CA VAL A 158 15.71 13.89 -13.17
C VAL A 158 15.32 13.43 -14.57
N GLU A 159 16.29 13.23 -15.47
CA GLU A 159 16.04 12.74 -16.84
C GLU A 159 15.41 11.35 -16.89
N GLU A 160 15.65 10.49 -15.88
CA GLU A 160 15.00 9.17 -15.84
C GLU A 160 13.54 9.27 -15.39
N GLU A 161 13.26 10.14 -14.42
CA GLU A 161 11.88 10.46 -14.00
C GLU A 161 11.11 11.14 -15.15
N ARG A 162 11.79 11.95 -15.97
CA ARG A 162 11.21 12.56 -17.17
C ARG A 162 10.78 11.51 -18.18
N ARG A 163 11.62 10.48 -18.40
CA ARG A 163 11.24 9.31 -19.22
C ARG A 163 10.04 8.57 -18.63
N LEU A 164 10.01 8.41 -17.31
CA LEU A 164 8.88 7.77 -16.62
C LEU A 164 7.58 8.56 -16.83
N MET A 165 7.64 9.89 -16.74
CA MET A 165 6.51 10.77 -17.04
C MET A 165 6.03 10.62 -18.48
N TYR A 166 6.96 10.61 -19.45
CA TYR A 166 6.63 10.37 -20.87
C TYR A 166 5.93 9.02 -21.09
N VAL A 167 6.41 7.95 -20.43
CA VAL A 167 5.74 6.64 -20.47
C VAL A 167 4.30 6.77 -19.96
N GLY A 168 4.09 7.41 -18.81
CA GLY A 168 2.77 7.65 -18.24
C GLY A 168 1.82 8.38 -19.19
N ILE A 169 2.29 9.46 -19.83
CA ILE A 169 1.51 10.25 -20.80
C ILE A 169 1.07 9.37 -21.97
N THR A 170 2.00 8.58 -22.53
CA THR A 170 1.75 7.74 -23.71
C THR A 170 0.89 6.51 -23.42
N ARG A 171 0.49 6.24 -22.16
CA ARG A 171 -0.48 5.17 -21.85
C ARG A 171 -1.91 5.57 -22.22
N ALA A 172 -2.18 6.86 -22.39
CA ALA A 172 -3.52 7.38 -22.63
C ALA A 172 -3.87 7.39 -24.12
N GLN A 173 -4.95 6.73 -24.51
CA GLN A 173 -5.42 6.72 -25.90
C GLN A 173 -6.38 7.86 -26.24
N ARG A 174 -7.24 8.29 -25.28
CA ARG A 174 -8.26 9.33 -25.52
C ARG A 174 -8.13 10.53 -24.61
N SER A 175 -7.96 10.32 -23.30
CA SER A 175 -7.81 11.43 -22.36
C SER A 175 -6.77 11.14 -21.28
N LEU A 176 -5.95 12.14 -20.99
CA LEU A 176 -5.03 12.17 -19.88
C LEU A 176 -5.45 13.24 -18.88
N ASN A 177 -5.60 12.86 -17.61
CA ASN A 177 -5.86 13.78 -16.52
C ASN A 177 -4.68 13.72 -15.55
N LEU A 178 -4.14 14.89 -15.19
CA LEU A 178 -3.06 15.03 -14.23
C LEU A 178 -3.61 15.67 -12.96
N THR A 179 -3.26 15.14 -11.79
CA THR A 179 -3.63 15.73 -10.51
C THR A 179 -2.43 15.90 -9.60
N TRP A 180 -2.43 16.96 -8.81
CA TRP A 180 -1.46 17.23 -7.75
C TRP A 180 -2.20 17.74 -6.51
N CYS A 181 -1.60 17.59 -5.34
CA CYS A 181 -2.10 18.11 -4.08
C CYS A 181 -1.38 19.42 -3.73
N GLU A 182 -2.08 20.37 -3.10
CA GLU A 182 -1.42 21.55 -2.47
C GLU A 182 -0.77 21.15 -1.13
N ARG A 183 -1.38 20.18 -0.43
CA ARG A 183 -0.90 19.64 0.84
C ARG A 183 -1.07 18.13 0.84
N ARG A 184 -0.02 17.41 1.20
CA ARG A 184 -0.01 15.94 1.33
C ARG A 184 0.35 15.54 2.75
N LYS A 185 -0.36 14.56 3.29
CA LYS A 185 0.00 13.95 4.57
C LYS A 185 1.13 12.95 4.35
N SER A 186 2.22 13.11 5.07
CA SER A 186 3.36 12.17 5.09
C SER A 186 3.59 11.76 6.55
N GLY A 187 3.25 10.52 6.90
CA GLY A 187 3.22 10.08 8.30
C GLY A 187 2.25 10.92 9.15
N LYS A 188 2.78 11.61 10.17
CA LYS A 188 2.00 12.49 11.07
C LYS A 188 1.98 13.95 10.60
N GLU A 189 2.80 14.32 9.63
CA GLU A 189 2.99 15.72 9.21
C GLU A 189 2.28 16.00 7.88
N PHE A 190 1.96 17.26 7.65
CA PHE A 190 1.49 17.75 6.36
C PHE A 190 2.61 18.52 5.69
N ARG A 191 3.01 18.07 4.50
CA ARG A 191 3.94 18.81 3.64
C ARG A 191 3.15 19.66 2.64
N SER A 192 3.64 20.88 2.39
CA SER A 192 3.22 21.65 1.21
C SER A 192 3.79 20.97 -0.02
N CYS A 193 3.01 20.94 -1.10
CA CYS A 193 3.39 20.28 -2.33
C CYS A 193 3.26 21.26 -3.49
N GLU A 194 4.31 21.30 -4.32
CA GLU A 194 4.33 22.08 -5.55
C GLU A 194 3.99 21.17 -6.74
N PRO A 195 3.33 21.68 -7.79
CA PRO A 195 3.13 20.93 -9.02
C PRO A 195 4.48 20.50 -9.61
N SER A 196 4.53 19.31 -10.19
CA SER A 196 5.73 18.83 -10.89
C SER A 196 6.18 19.80 -11.98
N ARG A 197 7.49 20.02 -12.10
CA ARG A 197 8.10 20.74 -13.24
C ARG A 197 7.68 20.17 -14.59
N PHE A 198 7.41 18.86 -14.66
CA PHE A 198 7.02 18.20 -15.91
C PHE A 198 5.68 18.73 -16.46
N ILE A 199 4.80 19.26 -15.62
CA ILE A 199 3.54 19.88 -16.07
C ILE A 199 3.84 21.14 -16.89
N ALA A 200 4.76 21.98 -16.42
CA ALA A 200 5.13 23.22 -17.10
C ALA A 200 5.83 22.97 -18.45
N GLU A 201 6.59 21.88 -18.54
CA GLU A 201 7.34 21.50 -19.74
C GLU A 201 6.47 20.92 -20.85
N MET A 202 5.28 20.40 -20.55
CA MET A 202 4.37 19.85 -21.57
C MET A 202 3.95 20.90 -22.61
N GLY A 203 3.85 22.17 -22.19
CA GLY A 203 3.36 23.25 -23.04
C GLY A 203 1.93 23.04 -23.58
N GLY A 204 1.47 23.97 -24.42
CA GLY A 204 0.19 23.86 -25.12
C GLY A 204 -1.07 24.22 -24.31
N ASP A 205 -2.24 23.95 -24.90
CA ASP A 205 -3.56 24.25 -24.32
C ASP A 205 -3.97 23.20 -23.26
N ILE A 206 -3.23 23.15 -22.15
CA ILE A 206 -3.61 22.35 -20.99
C ILE A 206 -4.75 23.05 -20.26
N LYS A 207 -5.92 22.40 -20.21
CA LYS A 207 -7.05 22.89 -19.42
C LYS A 207 -6.75 22.70 -17.93
N MET A 208 -6.32 23.76 -17.27
CA MET A 208 -6.12 23.77 -15.83
C MET A 208 -7.44 24.08 -15.12
N ASN A 209 -7.86 23.18 -14.23
CA ASN A 209 -9.00 23.41 -13.35
C ASN A 209 -8.47 23.73 -11.95
N ASP A 210 -7.83 24.90 -11.81
CA ASP A 210 -7.36 25.36 -10.52
C ASP A 210 -8.56 25.87 -9.72
N ARG A 211 -8.74 25.31 -8.52
CA ARG A 211 -9.82 25.66 -7.59
C ARG A 211 -9.80 27.16 -7.22
N LYS A 212 -8.64 27.83 -7.39
CA LYS A 212 -8.48 29.28 -7.17
C LYS A 212 -9.06 30.15 -8.30
N THR A 213 -9.19 29.62 -9.52
CA THR A 213 -9.73 30.34 -10.69
C THR A 213 -11.07 29.78 -11.18
N ALA A 214 -11.46 28.58 -10.73
CA ALA A 214 -12.74 27.99 -11.05
C ALA A 214 -13.89 28.80 -10.42
N GLN A 215 -14.84 29.25 -11.24
CA GLN A 215 -16.07 29.84 -10.74
C GLN A 215 -16.82 28.78 -9.90
N PRO A 216 -17.34 29.14 -8.71
CA PRO A 216 -18.10 28.21 -7.91
C PRO A 216 -19.34 27.75 -8.69
N VAL A 217 -19.45 26.43 -8.90
CA VAL A 217 -20.61 25.82 -9.55
C VAL A 217 -21.83 26.01 -8.64
N SER A 218 -22.96 26.45 -9.20
CA SER A 218 -24.18 26.64 -8.42
C SER A 218 -24.68 25.29 -7.87
N LYS A 219 -25.43 25.31 -6.76
CA LYS A 219 -26.02 24.08 -6.18
C LYS A 219 -26.92 23.35 -7.17
N GLU A 220 -27.65 24.08 -8.02
CA GLU A 220 -28.55 23.52 -9.03
C GLU A 220 -27.76 22.85 -10.15
N GLU A 221 -26.71 23.50 -10.63
CA GLU A 221 -25.85 22.98 -11.68
C GLU A 221 -25.04 21.76 -11.19
N GLY A 222 -24.59 21.77 -9.93
CA GLY A 222 -23.95 20.62 -9.28
C GLY A 222 -24.90 19.42 -9.16
N LYS A 223 -26.17 19.65 -8.79
CA LYS A 223 -27.20 18.59 -8.76
C LYS A 223 -27.49 18.04 -10.15
N ALA A 224 -27.58 18.90 -11.17
CA ALA A 224 -27.82 18.49 -12.54
C ALA A 224 -26.66 17.64 -13.10
N ARG A 225 -25.40 18.03 -12.82
CA ARG A 225 -24.21 17.24 -13.22
C ARG A 225 -24.20 15.86 -12.54
N LEU A 226 -24.53 15.79 -11.25
CA LEU A 226 -24.63 14.52 -10.53
C LEU A 226 -25.76 13.64 -11.07
N ALA A 227 -26.93 14.21 -11.34
CA ALA A 227 -28.06 13.47 -11.90
C ALA A 227 -27.74 12.90 -13.29
N ASN A 228 -27.07 13.68 -14.15
CA ASN A 228 -26.61 13.20 -15.45
C ASN A 228 -25.58 12.07 -15.31
N LEU A 229 -24.67 12.16 -14.34
CA LEU A 229 -23.70 11.11 -14.06
C LEU A 229 -24.41 9.81 -13.61
N MET A 230 -25.38 9.91 -12.69
CA MET A 230 -26.17 8.77 -12.22
C MET A 230 -26.96 8.12 -13.38
N ALA A 231 -27.60 8.92 -14.24
CA ALA A 231 -28.34 8.41 -15.39
C ALA A 231 -27.43 7.72 -16.44
N MET A 232 -26.16 8.10 -16.53
CA MET A 232 -25.19 7.39 -17.38
C MET A 232 -24.84 6.00 -16.84
N PHE A 233 -24.84 5.82 -15.52
CA PHE A 233 -24.63 4.51 -14.88
C PHE A 233 -25.87 3.62 -15.02
N GLU A 234 -27.08 4.14 -14.82
CA GLU A 234 -28.33 3.38 -14.96
C GLU A 234 -28.57 2.84 -16.38
N ASN A 235 -28.09 3.56 -17.40
CA ASN A 235 -28.23 3.12 -18.80
C ASN A 235 -27.22 2.03 -19.23
N ARG A 236 -26.22 1.70 -18.40
CA ARG A 236 -25.25 0.63 -18.71
C ARG A 236 -25.76 -0.78 -18.38
N ASP A 237 -26.67 -0.91 -17.42
CA ASP A 237 -27.25 -2.20 -17.02
C ASP A 237 -28.18 -2.84 -18.08
N GLY A 238 -28.46 -2.14 -19.18
CA GLY A 238 -29.35 -2.60 -20.27
C GLY A 238 -28.66 -3.20 -21.50
N LYS A 239 -27.33 -3.37 -21.49
CA LYS A 239 -26.58 -4.00 -22.60
C LYS A 239 -25.58 -5.02 -22.06
N ALA A 240 -26.09 -6.17 -21.65
CA ALA A 240 -25.36 -7.44 -21.63
C ALA A 240 -25.63 -8.19 -22.94
#